data_AF-A0A3C1P5R0-F1
#
_entry.id   AF-A0A3C1P5R0-F1
#
_cell.length_a   1.000
_cell.length_b   1.000
_cell.length_c   1.000
_cell.angle_alpha   90.00
_cell.angle_beta   90.00
_cell.angle_gamma   90.00
#
_symmetry.space_group_name_H-M   'P 1'
#
loop_
_entity.id
_entity.type
_entity.pdbx_description
1 polymer ?
#
loop_
_entity_poly.entity_id
_entity_poly.type
_entity_poly.pdbx_seq_one_letter_code
_entity_poly.pdbx_strand_id
1 'polypeptide(L)'
;MDELRTTWRRWFWDGEYRDELGASVHTAAGEQHHPFAMFAPDDGSHPGVALANHTEVPVRLKVAIDGSTEALALHLIDGRGWEPAYDNWVDLPPNSAGIVLPRGVVPDEAPASP
;
A
#
# COMPACT_ATOMS: atom_id res chain seq x y z
N MET A 1 -8.74 11.20 13.68
CA MET A 1 -7.35 10.90 14.10
C MET A 1 -7.26 9.65 15.00
N ASP A 2 -8.35 8.91 15.24
CA ASP A 2 -8.34 7.69 16.09
C ASP A 2 -8.62 6.39 15.31
N GLU A 3 -9.51 6.38 14.32
CA GLU A 3 -9.88 5.16 13.58
C GLU A 3 -8.71 4.51 12.84
N LEU A 4 -7.78 5.32 12.33
CA LEU A 4 -6.62 4.82 11.62
C LEU A 4 -5.65 4.07 12.54
N ARG A 5 -5.53 4.51 13.80
CA ARG A 5 -4.67 3.88 14.81
C ARG A 5 -5.27 2.58 15.33
N THR A 6 -6.59 2.44 15.37
CA THR A 6 -7.25 1.20 15.81
C THR A 6 -7.36 0.16 14.70
N THR A 7 -7.73 0.55 13.49
CA THR A 7 -7.98 -0.40 12.39
C THR A 7 -6.71 -1.01 11.81
N TRP A 8 -5.61 -0.24 11.74
CA TRP A 8 -4.37 -0.67 11.07
C TRP A 8 -3.22 -0.99 12.02
N ARG A 9 -3.47 -0.98 13.34
CA ARG A 9 -2.47 -1.25 14.38
C ARG A 9 -1.70 -2.55 14.16
N ARG A 10 -2.40 -3.58 13.70
CA ARG A 10 -1.83 -4.92 13.49
C ARG A 10 -0.73 -4.97 12.43
N TRP A 11 -0.74 -4.05 11.48
CA TRP A 11 0.28 -4.00 10.41
C TRP A 11 1.36 -2.96 10.70
N PHE A 12 0.98 -1.78 11.18
CA PHE A 12 1.92 -0.65 11.32
C PHE A 12 2.57 -0.53 12.70
N TRP A 13 1.98 -1.14 13.74
CA TRP A 13 2.43 -1.01 15.13
C TRP A 13 2.85 -2.35 15.75
N ASP A 14 2.12 -3.42 15.43
CA ASP A 14 2.39 -4.78 15.94
C ASP A 14 3.09 -5.68 14.90
N GLY A 15 3.24 -5.24 13.63
CA GLY A 15 3.88 -6.00 12.55
C GLY A 15 5.40 -5.80 12.44
N GLU A 16 6.11 -6.78 11.87
CA GLU A 16 7.56 -6.70 11.67
C GLU A 16 7.89 -5.73 10.52
N TYR A 17 8.57 -4.63 10.85
CA TYR A 17 9.12 -3.68 9.87
C TYR A 17 10.28 -4.34 9.12
N ARG A 18 10.16 -4.45 7.79
CA ARG A 18 11.19 -5.06 6.93
C ARG A 18 11.92 -4.08 6.01
N ASP A 19 11.74 -2.78 6.24
CA ASP A 19 12.33 -1.72 5.42
C ASP A 19 11.99 -1.94 3.93
N GLU A 20 12.97 -2.05 3.05
CA GLU A 20 12.76 -2.24 1.60
C GLU A 20 12.87 -3.70 1.14
N LEU A 21 13.19 -4.63 2.05
CA LEU A 21 13.43 -6.03 1.69
C LEU A 21 12.11 -6.74 1.37
N GLY A 22 11.97 -7.20 0.13
CA GLY A 22 10.83 -7.98 -0.35
C GLY A 22 9.81 -7.21 -1.19
N ALA A 23 10.09 -5.96 -1.55
CA ALA A 23 9.32 -5.23 -2.55
C ALA A 23 10.19 -4.26 -3.36
N SER A 24 9.75 -3.96 -4.57
CA SER A 24 10.36 -2.96 -5.44
C SER A 24 9.30 -1.94 -5.84
N VAL A 25 9.60 -0.65 -5.62
CA VAL A 25 8.71 0.45 -5.97
C VAL A 25 9.46 1.39 -6.90
N HIS A 26 8.96 1.55 -8.13
CA HIS A 26 9.59 2.38 -9.15
C HIS A 26 8.63 3.45 -9.66
N THR A 27 9.16 4.63 -9.95
CA THR A 27 8.42 5.66 -10.69
C THR A 27 8.25 5.25 -12.15
N ALA A 28 7.41 5.97 -12.90
CA ALA A 28 7.28 5.79 -14.35
C ALA A 28 8.61 5.99 -15.12
N ALA A 29 9.56 6.73 -14.56
CA ALA A 29 10.90 6.93 -15.11
C ALA A 29 11.86 5.76 -14.80
N GLY A 30 11.44 4.77 -14.02
CA GLY A 30 12.25 3.63 -13.58
C GLY A 30 13.08 3.90 -12.32
N GLU A 31 13.04 5.11 -11.78
CA GLU A 31 13.74 5.47 -10.55
C GLU A 31 13.10 4.79 -9.35
N GLN A 32 13.91 4.29 -8.42
CA GLN A 32 13.39 3.75 -7.16
C GLN A 32 12.70 4.86 -6.37
N HIS A 33 11.44 4.64 -5.99
CA HIS A 33 10.69 5.59 -5.18
C HIS A 33 11.07 5.43 -3.72
N HIS A 34 11.32 6.53 -3.02
CA HIS A 34 11.42 6.56 -1.56
C HIS A 34 10.57 7.72 -1.01
N PRO A 35 9.94 7.56 0.17
CA PRO A 35 10.01 6.39 1.05
C PRO A 35 8.92 5.33 0.78
N PHE A 36 9.29 4.07 0.95
CA PHE A 36 8.34 2.95 1.10
C PHE A 36 8.80 2.02 2.23
N ALA A 37 7.88 1.25 2.79
CA ALA A 37 8.18 0.27 3.81
C ALA A 37 7.36 -1.00 3.63
N MET A 38 7.96 -2.15 3.85
CA MET A 38 7.32 -3.45 3.84
C MET A 38 6.87 -3.88 5.23
N PHE A 39 5.65 -4.41 5.30
CA PHE A 39 5.05 -4.95 6.51
C PHE A 39 4.60 -6.39 6.25
N ALA A 40 5.19 -7.33 6.98
CA ALA A 40 4.76 -8.72 6.98
C ALA A 40 3.88 -8.97 8.22
N PRO A 41 2.63 -9.43 8.04
CA PRO A 41 1.78 -9.79 9.16
C PRO A 41 2.23 -11.11 9.82
N ASP A 42 2.09 -11.19 11.13
CA ASP A 42 2.59 -12.29 11.98
C ASP A 42 1.76 -13.60 11.82
N ASP A 43 0.61 -13.52 11.16
CA ASP A 43 -0.25 -14.65 10.84
C ASP A 43 0.16 -15.42 9.57
N GLY A 44 1.26 -14.98 8.92
CA GLY A 44 1.77 -15.57 7.69
C GLY A 44 0.98 -15.22 6.43
N SER A 45 0.05 -14.25 6.51
CA SER A 45 -0.63 -13.71 5.33
C SER A 45 0.32 -12.88 4.45
N HIS A 46 -0.13 -12.57 3.23
CA HIS A 46 0.75 -11.92 2.25
C HIS A 46 1.22 -10.53 2.75
N PRO A 47 2.51 -10.20 2.51
CA PRO A 47 3.06 -8.93 2.97
C PRO A 47 2.47 -7.74 2.19
N GLY A 48 2.51 -6.57 2.81
CA GLY A 48 2.00 -5.32 2.28
C GLY A 48 3.06 -4.23 2.19
N VAL A 49 2.84 -3.27 1.29
CA VAL A 49 3.74 -2.13 1.07
C VAL A 49 3.05 -0.86 1.54
N ALA A 50 3.70 -0.05 2.35
CA ALA A 50 3.29 1.32 2.64
C ALA A 50 4.10 2.30 1.79
N LEU A 51 3.43 3.30 1.23
CA LEU A 51 3.98 4.28 0.31
C LEU A 51 3.60 5.68 0.78
N ALA A 52 4.50 6.64 0.63
CA ALA A 52 4.17 8.05 0.83
C ALA A 52 4.67 8.92 -0.33
N ASN A 53 3.90 9.94 -0.66
CA ASN A 53 4.26 11.02 -1.58
C ASN A 53 4.32 12.33 -0.79
N HIS A 54 5.54 12.81 -0.52
CA HIS A 54 5.78 14.09 0.15
C HIS A 54 5.92 15.28 -0.82
N THR A 55 5.67 15.06 -2.11
CA THR A 55 5.79 16.11 -3.12
C THR A 55 4.45 16.81 -3.34
N GLU A 56 4.50 17.99 -3.94
CA GLU A 56 3.31 18.77 -4.32
C GLU A 56 2.69 18.31 -5.65
N VAL A 57 3.23 17.27 -6.27
CA VAL A 57 2.76 16.70 -7.54
C VAL A 57 2.33 15.25 -7.38
N PRO A 58 1.33 14.77 -8.14
CA PRO A 58 0.96 13.36 -8.11
C PRO A 58 2.11 12.52 -8.67
N VAL A 59 2.33 11.35 -8.06
CA VAL A 59 3.33 10.37 -8.53
C VAL A 59 2.64 9.07 -8.88
N ARG A 60 3.08 8.46 -9.98
CA ARG A 60 2.62 7.15 -10.42
C ARG A 60 3.72 6.13 -10.17
N LEU A 61 3.41 5.12 -9.37
CA LEU A 61 4.37 4.14 -8.88
C LEU A 61 3.99 2.74 -9.35
N LYS A 62 4.99 1.98 -9.80
CA LYS A 62 4.87 0.56 -10.06
C LYS A 62 5.35 -0.20 -8.84
N VAL A 63 4.47 -1.01 -8.27
CA VAL A 63 4.76 -1.80 -7.07
C VAL A 63 4.94 -3.26 -7.45
N ALA A 64 5.96 -3.90 -6.93
CA ALA A 64 6.12 -5.35 -7.00
C ALA A 64 6.40 -5.87 -5.60
N ILE A 65 5.71 -6.94 -5.22
CA ILE A 65 5.89 -7.64 -3.94
C ILE A 65 6.51 -9.00 -4.26
N ASP A 66 7.67 -9.30 -3.68
CA ASP A 66 8.39 -10.53 -3.96
C ASP A 66 7.57 -11.75 -3.54
N GLY A 67 7.41 -12.71 -4.45
CA GLY A 67 6.63 -13.93 -4.21
C GLY A 67 5.12 -13.78 -4.39
N SER A 68 4.60 -12.58 -4.69
CA SER A 68 3.18 -12.38 -5.01
C SER A 68 2.99 -12.17 -6.52
N THR A 69 2.07 -12.95 -7.11
CA THR A 69 1.58 -12.77 -8.49
C THR A 69 0.14 -12.31 -8.53
N GLU A 70 -0.45 -12.02 -7.36
CA GLU A 70 -1.82 -11.57 -7.24
C GLU A 70 -1.98 -10.12 -7.71
N ALA A 71 -3.19 -9.79 -8.16
CA ALA A 71 -3.55 -8.40 -8.41
C ALA A 71 -3.39 -7.59 -7.12
N LEU A 72 -2.81 -6.42 -7.21
CA LEU A 72 -2.65 -5.52 -6.06
C LEU A 72 -3.83 -4.55 -5.95
N ALA A 73 -4.02 -3.99 -4.77
CA ALA A 73 -4.96 -2.91 -4.51
C ALA A 73 -4.30 -1.86 -3.61
N LEU A 74 -4.65 -0.60 -3.85
CA LEU A 74 -4.21 0.57 -3.09
C LEU A 74 -5.34 1.04 -2.18
N HIS A 75 -5.04 1.36 -0.93
CA HIS A 75 -5.89 2.16 -0.07
C HIS A 75 -5.15 3.42 0.33
N LEU A 76 -5.61 4.58 -0.13
CA LEU A 76 -5.09 5.86 0.34
C LEU A 76 -5.53 6.10 1.79
N ILE A 77 -4.63 6.58 2.64
CA ILE A 77 -4.93 6.81 4.06
C ILE A 77 -6.11 7.78 4.24
N ASP A 78 -6.18 8.82 3.41
CA ASP A 78 -7.28 9.80 3.38
C ASP A 78 -8.31 9.50 2.26
N GLY A 79 -8.23 8.32 1.65
CA GLY A 79 -9.10 7.88 0.56
C GLY A 79 -10.42 7.27 1.03
N ARG A 80 -11.29 6.96 0.07
CA ARG A 80 -12.64 6.40 0.34
C ARG A 80 -12.70 4.87 0.39
N GLY A 81 -11.60 4.16 0.12
CA GLY A 81 -11.57 2.70 0.12
C GLY A 81 -10.44 2.13 -0.75
N TRP A 82 -10.54 0.83 -1.02
CA TRP A 82 -9.58 0.07 -1.84
C TRP A 82 -9.81 0.26 -3.34
N GLU A 83 -8.79 0.76 -4.02
CA GLU A 83 -8.75 0.93 -5.47
C GLU A 83 -7.89 -0.18 -6.09
N PRO A 84 -8.30 -0.79 -7.21
CA PRO A 84 -7.50 -1.80 -7.89
C PRO A 84 -6.23 -1.18 -8.53
N ALA A 85 -5.08 -1.82 -8.35
CA ALA A 85 -3.83 -1.42 -8.99
C ALA A 85 -3.67 -2.15 -10.34
N TYR A 86 -4.03 -1.48 -11.43
CA TYR A 86 -3.96 -2.05 -12.78
C TYR A 86 -2.49 -2.20 -13.24
N ASP A 87 -2.08 -3.41 -13.62
CA ASP A 87 -0.67 -3.74 -13.95
C ASP A 87 0.31 -3.32 -12.84
N ASN A 88 -0.16 -3.40 -11.59
CA ASN A 88 0.53 -2.99 -10.38
C ASN A 88 0.94 -1.51 -10.34
N TRP A 89 0.31 -0.67 -11.15
CA TRP A 89 0.46 0.77 -11.05
C TRP A 89 -0.52 1.34 -10.05
N VAL A 90 0.00 2.24 -9.21
CA VAL A 90 -0.77 3.00 -8.22
C VAL A 90 -0.48 4.49 -8.39
N ASP A 91 -1.52 5.30 -8.27
CA ASP A 91 -1.42 6.75 -8.33
C ASP A 91 -1.52 7.31 -6.92
N LEU A 92 -0.47 8.01 -6.47
CA LEU A 92 -0.44 8.69 -5.19
C LEU A 92 -0.61 10.19 -5.41
N PRO A 93 -1.69 10.80 -4.92
CA PRO A 93 -1.86 12.25 -4.94
C PRO A 93 -0.71 13.00 -4.22
N PRO A 94 -0.56 14.31 -4.46
CA PRO A 94 0.34 15.15 -3.68
C PRO A 94 0.10 15.01 -2.18
N ASN A 95 1.17 15.06 -1.38
CA ASN A 95 1.09 15.05 0.10
C ASN A 95 0.21 13.93 0.67
N SER A 96 0.28 12.73 0.10
CA SER A 96 -0.57 11.60 0.47
C SER A 96 0.25 10.38 0.89
N ALA A 97 -0.41 9.43 1.53
CA ALA A 97 0.14 8.12 1.82
C ALA A 97 -0.90 7.04 1.49
N GLY A 98 -0.43 5.83 1.22
CA GLY A 98 -1.28 4.70 0.92
C GLY A 98 -0.65 3.37 1.25
N ILE A 99 -1.50 2.35 1.27
CA ILE A 99 -1.14 0.97 1.56
C ILE A 99 -1.48 0.14 0.35
N VAL A 100 -0.55 -0.71 -0.08
CA VAL A 100 -0.75 -1.65 -1.17
C VAL A 100 -0.74 -3.07 -0.62
N LEU A 101 -1.82 -3.81 -0.91
CA LEU A 101 -1.99 -5.20 -0.51
C LEU A 101 -2.38 -6.07 -1.72
N PRO A 102 -2.07 -7.37 -1.70
CA PRO A 102 -2.68 -8.33 -2.61
C PRO A 102 -4.20 -8.36 -2.46
N ARG A 103 -4.93 -8.41 -3.57
CA ARG A 103 -6.41 -8.38 -3.60
C ARG A 103 -7.01 -9.52 -2.78
N GLY A 104 -6.36 -10.69 -2.73
CA GLY A 104 -6.85 -11.84 -1.97
C GLY A 104 -6.90 -11.62 -0.46
N VAL A 105 -6.19 -10.63 0.08
CA VAL A 105 -6.20 -10.29 1.51
C VAL A 105 -6.98 -9.02 1.85
N VAL A 106 -7.38 -8.25 0.84
CA VAL A 106 -8.19 -7.06 1.03
C VAL A 106 -9.60 -7.49 1.46
N PRO A 107 -10.10 -7.03 2.63
CA PRO A 107 -11.47 -7.30 3.01
C PRO A 107 -12.40 -6.73 1.94
N ASP A 108 -13.39 -7.51 1.51
CA ASP A 108 -14.43 -7.09 0.57
C ASP A 108 -15.28 -6.02 1.27
N GLU A 109 -14.78 -4.78 1.31
CA GLU A 109 -15.56 -3.65 1.78
C GLU A 109 -16.66 -3.40 0.75
N ALA A 110 -17.82 -3.98 1.05
CA ALA A 110 -19.07 -3.62 0.41
C ALA A 110 -19.18 -2.09 0.35
N PRO A 111 -19.57 -1.50 -0.79
CA PRO A 111 -19.72 -0.06 -0.88
C PRO A 111 -20.70 0.38 0.21
N ALA A 112 -20.23 1.27 1.10
CA ALA A 112 -21.09 1.94 2.08
C ALA A 112 -22.26 2.56 1.31
N SER A 113 -23.43 1.94 1.44
CA SER A 113 -24.65 2.44 0.82
C SER A 113 -25.08 3.75 1.50
N PRO A 114 -25.61 4.71 0.72
CA PRO A 114 -26.02 6.02 1.22
C PRO A 114 -27.24 5.96 2.17
#